data_AF-A0A0Q0B0J1-F1
#
_entry.id   AF-A0A0Q0B0J1-F1
#
_cell.length_a   1.000
_cell.length_b   1.000
_cell.length_c   1.000
_cell.angle_alpha   90.00
_cell.angle_beta   90.00
_cell.angle_gamma   90.00
#
_symmetry.space_group_name_H-M   'P 1'
#
loop_
_entity.id
_entity.type
_entity.pdbx_description
1 polymer ?
#
loop_
_entity_poly.entity_id
_entity_poly.type
_entity_poly.pdbx_seq_one_letter_code
_entity_poly.pdbx_strand_id
1 'polypeptide(L)'
;MDTLGHCYVAELSGEFSSTDIYTQKFLTMLIPNIFHCHDWAYQLILNPSSEGMSALKADPLFRQIKTHLIADWIIHYGYDWSSLEKRKCGWAYSKMGLSARNYLGFYAELKSSNLLLDSAALPEGWNKKKLLDFHHSAVEYALDIIIADHFSSISHFKALQDFFSVEVPLDDEKQFHTLLATLTDMGFNSDRDFKIWRKSFQETLDAVRLADRAADIPIYGFAKKYGLNMTHDALTQARRFLYSIVDDIDPQEAFELCRSISQHIRRNL
;
A
#
# COMPACT_ATOMS: atom_id res chain seq x y z
N MET A 1 -4.01 2.30 -3.73
CA MET A 1 -2.61 1.89 -3.98
C MET A 1 -2.14 1.29 -2.68
N ASP A 2 -1.27 0.29 -2.70
CA ASP A 2 -0.92 -0.41 -1.44
C ASP A 2 0.53 -0.09 -1.02
N THR A 3 1.44 0.08 -1.97
CA THR A 3 2.88 0.25 -1.70
C THR A 3 3.51 1.27 -2.65
N LEU A 4 4.05 0.82 -3.78
CA LEU A 4 4.84 1.62 -4.72
C LEU A 4 4.07 2.81 -5.29
N GLY A 5 2.75 2.71 -5.45
CA GLY A 5 1.93 3.81 -5.94
C GLY A 5 1.98 5.04 -5.03
N HIS A 6 2.08 4.87 -3.71
CA HIS A 6 2.25 5.99 -2.78
C HIS A 6 3.59 6.71 -2.99
N CYS A 7 4.66 5.96 -3.22
CA CYS A 7 5.98 6.49 -3.51
C CYS A 7 5.97 7.30 -4.81
N TYR A 8 5.33 6.76 -5.84
CA TYR A 8 5.26 7.37 -7.15
C TYR A 8 4.47 8.68 -7.15
N VAL A 9 3.29 8.75 -6.49
CA VAL A 9 2.53 10.01 -6.42
C VAL A 9 3.22 11.05 -5.54
N ALA A 10 3.96 10.62 -4.51
CA ALA A 10 4.80 11.50 -3.71
C ALA A 10 5.92 12.11 -4.56
N GLU A 11 6.58 11.31 -5.39
CA GLU A 11 7.61 11.76 -6.33
C GLU A 11 7.03 12.74 -7.36
N LEU A 12 5.94 12.37 -8.02
CA LEU A 12 5.27 13.22 -9.01
C LEU A 12 4.79 14.56 -8.45
N SER A 13 4.52 14.64 -7.14
CA SER A 13 4.10 15.87 -6.50
C SER A 13 5.20 16.94 -6.50
N GLY A 14 6.47 16.52 -6.52
CA GLY A 14 7.64 17.38 -6.41
C GLY A 14 7.95 17.82 -4.97
N GLU A 15 7.21 17.34 -3.97
CA GLU A 15 7.37 17.71 -2.56
C GLU A 15 8.56 17.04 -1.89
N PHE A 16 9.04 15.93 -2.45
CA PHE A 16 10.17 15.16 -1.96
C PHE A 16 11.09 14.76 -3.11
N SER A 17 12.39 14.63 -2.84
CA SER A 17 13.34 14.11 -3.82
C SER A 17 13.10 12.61 -4.03
N SER A 18 13.26 12.12 -5.27
CA SER A 18 13.11 10.69 -5.58
C SER A 18 14.05 9.83 -4.74
N THR A 19 15.31 10.26 -4.58
CA THR A 19 16.29 9.54 -3.76
C THR A 19 15.84 9.35 -2.32
N ASP A 20 15.28 10.39 -1.68
CA ASP A 20 14.81 10.27 -0.30
C ASP A 20 13.60 9.33 -0.18
N ILE A 21 12.68 9.40 -1.16
CA ILE A 21 11.46 8.57 -1.22
C ILE A 21 11.83 7.09 -1.17
N TYR A 22 12.71 6.65 -2.08
CA TYR A 22 13.05 5.25 -2.25
C TYR A 22 14.16 4.76 -1.32
N THR A 23 14.62 5.55 -0.35
CA THR A 23 15.58 5.11 0.67
C THR A 23 15.00 5.29 2.07
N GLN A 24 15.07 6.51 2.61
CA GLN A 24 14.75 6.79 4.00
C GLN A 24 13.24 6.94 4.27
N LYS A 25 12.47 7.40 3.28
CA LYS A 25 11.05 7.78 3.48
C LYS A 25 10.07 6.66 3.13
N PHE A 26 10.52 5.58 2.48
CA PHE A 26 9.66 4.48 2.03
C PHE A 26 8.79 3.91 3.16
N LEU A 27 9.42 3.45 4.26
CA LEU A 27 8.68 2.89 5.40
C LEU A 27 7.80 3.93 6.10
N THR A 28 8.27 5.17 6.18
CA THR A 28 7.51 6.26 6.80
C THR A 28 6.23 6.54 6.05
N MET A 29 6.27 6.59 4.71
CA MET A 29 5.05 6.77 3.92
C MET A 29 4.07 5.62 4.16
N LEU A 30 4.56 4.39 4.33
CA LEU A 30 3.73 3.20 4.54
C LEU A 30 3.29 3.00 6.01
N ILE A 31 3.60 3.95 6.91
CA ILE A 31 3.16 3.91 8.31
C ILE A 31 1.66 3.60 8.45
N PRO A 32 0.74 4.26 7.71
CA PRO A 32 -0.69 3.97 7.83
C PRO A 32 -1.02 2.50 7.54
N ASN A 33 -0.36 1.90 6.54
CA ASN A 33 -0.52 0.50 6.17
C ASN A 33 0.09 -0.45 7.20
N ILE A 34 1.27 -0.13 7.71
CA ILE A 34 2.00 -0.96 8.68
C ILE A 34 1.26 -1.00 10.03
N PHE A 35 0.80 0.16 10.51
CA PHE A 35 0.18 0.30 11.82
C PHE A 35 -1.35 0.26 11.79
N HIS A 36 -1.97 0.07 10.62
CA HIS A 36 -3.42 -0.02 10.43
C HIS A 36 -4.17 1.18 11.04
N CYS A 37 -3.65 2.39 10.84
CA CYS A 37 -4.10 3.59 11.53
C CYS A 37 -4.80 4.62 10.62
N HIS A 38 -5.26 4.22 9.42
CA HIS A 38 -5.89 5.12 8.45
C HIS A 38 -7.06 5.93 9.02
N ASP A 39 -7.97 5.31 9.77
CA ASP A 39 -9.15 6.01 10.28
C ASP A 39 -8.79 7.13 11.25
N TRP A 40 -7.84 6.89 12.15
CA TRP A 40 -7.28 7.92 13.02
C TRP A 40 -6.58 9.01 12.20
N ALA A 41 -5.74 8.61 11.26
CA ALA A 41 -4.95 9.55 10.49
C ALA A 41 -5.80 10.42 9.54
N TYR A 42 -6.91 9.88 9.04
CA TYR A 42 -7.92 10.65 8.31
C TYR A 42 -8.56 11.73 9.17
N GLN A 43 -8.89 11.43 10.44
CA GLN A 43 -9.43 12.44 11.35
C GLN A 43 -8.44 13.59 11.56
N LEU A 44 -7.14 13.30 11.63
CA LEU A 44 -6.11 14.34 11.76
C LEU A 44 -6.02 15.27 10.53
N ILE A 45 -6.19 14.72 9.32
CA ILE A 45 -6.12 15.52 8.08
C ILE A 45 -7.40 16.32 7.85
N LEU A 46 -8.56 15.71 8.13
CA LEU A 46 -9.87 16.31 7.89
C LEU A 46 -10.29 17.30 8.98
N ASN A 47 -9.74 17.20 10.19
CA ASN A 47 -10.04 18.09 11.30
C ASN A 47 -8.76 18.77 11.84
N PRO A 48 -8.18 19.72 11.09
CA PRO A 48 -6.92 20.38 11.45
C PRO A 48 -7.02 21.36 12.63
N SER A 49 -8.20 21.51 13.24
CA SER A 49 -8.51 22.44 14.35
C SER A 49 -8.37 21.85 15.76
N SER A 50 -7.98 20.58 15.92
CA SER A 50 -7.71 20.02 17.25
C SER A 50 -6.47 20.68 17.89
N GLU A 51 -6.62 21.12 19.15
CA GLU A 51 -5.52 21.63 19.97
C GLU A 51 -4.42 20.57 20.07
N GLY A 52 -3.18 20.94 19.74
CA GLY A 52 -2.02 20.03 19.63
C GLY A 52 -1.53 19.75 18.20
N MET A 53 -2.34 20.04 17.17
CA MET A 53 -1.96 19.80 15.76
C MET A 53 -0.91 20.75 15.18
N SER A 54 -0.67 21.91 15.81
CA SER A 54 0.29 22.89 15.30
C SER A 54 1.74 22.39 15.31
N ALA A 55 2.13 21.65 16.36
CA ALA A 55 3.46 21.04 16.46
C ALA A 55 3.62 19.87 15.47
N LEU A 56 2.58 19.04 15.34
CA LEU A 56 2.55 17.91 14.40
C LEU A 56 2.68 18.35 12.94
N LYS A 57 2.04 19.46 12.55
CA LYS A 57 2.12 20.00 11.19
C LYS A 57 3.53 20.45 10.78
N ALA A 58 4.39 20.78 11.74
CA ALA A 58 5.77 21.17 11.47
C ALA A 58 6.71 19.96 11.30
N ASP A 59 6.26 18.74 11.65
CA ASP A 59 7.08 17.54 11.58
C ASP A 59 7.21 17.04 10.10
N PRO A 60 8.45 16.86 9.59
CA PRO A 60 8.68 16.28 8.26
C PRO A 60 8.06 14.90 8.05
N LEU A 61 7.87 14.11 9.10
CA LEU A 61 7.19 12.81 9.08
C LEU A 61 5.70 12.97 8.81
N PHE A 62 5.06 13.99 9.41
CA PHE A 62 3.65 14.25 9.21
C PHE A 62 3.34 14.59 7.75
N ARG A 63 4.23 15.31 7.05
CA ARG A 63 4.09 15.56 5.60
C ARG A 63 4.09 14.26 4.79
N GLN A 64 4.92 13.28 5.16
CA GLN A 64 4.99 11.97 4.48
C GLN A 64 3.72 11.15 4.73
N ILE A 65 3.28 11.06 5.99
CA ILE A 65 2.01 10.40 6.37
C ILE A 65 0.83 11.06 5.66
N LYS A 66 0.79 12.40 5.62
CA LYS A 66 -0.26 13.15 4.93
C LYS A 66 -0.28 12.89 3.42
N THR A 67 0.88 12.74 2.80
CA THR A 67 1.00 12.36 1.38
C THR A 67 0.33 11.01 1.12
N HIS A 68 0.65 10.00 1.94
CA HIS A 68 0.02 8.68 1.87
C HIS A 68 -1.50 8.78 1.95
N LEU A 69 -2.00 9.50 2.94
CA LEU A 69 -3.43 9.59 3.21
C LEU A 69 -4.20 10.38 2.17
N ILE A 70 -3.57 11.39 1.53
CA ILE A 70 -4.14 12.06 0.36
C ILE A 70 -4.38 11.08 -0.78
N ALA A 71 -3.36 10.26 -1.06
CA ALA A 71 -3.46 9.25 -2.10
C ALA A 71 -4.49 8.16 -1.75
N ASP A 72 -4.43 7.63 -0.53
CA ASP A 72 -5.35 6.60 -0.02
C ASP A 72 -6.82 7.07 -0.10
N TRP A 73 -7.12 8.30 0.35
CA TRP A 73 -8.48 8.83 0.32
C TRP A 73 -9.05 8.89 -1.09
N ILE A 74 -8.28 9.36 -2.07
CA ILE A 74 -8.75 9.47 -3.45
C ILE A 74 -9.03 8.08 -4.03
N ILE A 75 -8.19 7.09 -3.71
CA ILE A 75 -8.39 5.71 -4.15
C ILE A 75 -9.65 5.10 -3.54
N HIS A 76 -9.95 5.40 -2.27
CA HIS A 76 -11.05 4.79 -1.53
C HIS A 76 -12.39 5.53 -1.62
N TYR A 77 -12.36 6.86 -1.57
CA TYR A 77 -13.52 7.74 -1.37
C TYR A 77 -13.68 8.78 -2.48
N GLY A 78 -12.69 8.94 -3.35
CA GLY A 78 -12.71 9.90 -4.46
C GLY A 78 -12.22 11.30 -4.07
N TYR A 79 -12.51 12.29 -4.92
CA TYR A 79 -11.92 13.63 -4.81
C TYR A 79 -12.62 14.57 -3.83
N ASP A 80 -13.78 14.20 -3.29
CA ASP A 80 -14.49 15.04 -2.33
C ASP A 80 -13.94 14.81 -0.93
N TRP A 81 -13.15 15.77 -0.46
CA TRP A 81 -12.58 15.83 0.89
C TRP A 81 -13.52 16.50 1.89
N SER A 82 -14.54 17.19 1.40
CA SER A 82 -15.44 18.02 2.21
C SER A 82 -16.57 17.23 2.84
N SER A 83 -16.90 16.05 2.28
CA SER A 83 -17.89 15.17 2.88
C SER A 83 -17.30 14.49 4.13
N LEU A 84 -17.86 14.79 5.30
CA LEU A 84 -17.58 14.03 6.53
C LEU A 84 -18.01 12.54 6.41
N GLU A 85 -18.82 12.21 5.41
CA GLU A 85 -19.28 10.84 5.14
C GLU A 85 -18.31 10.09 4.23
N LYS A 86 -17.64 9.07 4.77
CA LYS A 86 -16.73 8.18 4.02
C LYS A 86 -17.52 7.19 3.16
N ARG A 87 -17.93 7.58 1.97
CA ARG A 87 -18.56 6.65 1.01
C ARG A 87 -17.50 5.97 0.16
N LYS A 88 -17.38 4.64 0.26
CA LYS A 88 -16.47 3.80 -0.54
C LYS A 88 -16.89 3.78 -2.02
N CYS A 89 -16.39 4.74 -2.80
CA CYS A 89 -16.71 4.92 -4.22
C CYS A 89 -15.51 5.36 -5.07
N GLY A 90 -14.31 5.43 -4.49
CA GLY A 90 -13.10 5.86 -5.19
C GLY A 90 -12.67 4.88 -6.28
N TRP A 91 -11.54 5.21 -6.91
CA TRP A 91 -11.07 4.51 -8.11
C TRP A 91 -10.98 2.98 -7.92
N ALA A 92 -10.43 2.49 -6.81
CA ALA A 92 -10.29 1.06 -6.58
C ALA A 92 -11.66 0.34 -6.53
N TYR A 93 -12.66 0.94 -5.87
CA TYR A 93 -14.02 0.38 -5.81
C TYR A 93 -14.68 0.33 -7.20
N SER A 94 -14.43 1.32 -8.05
CA SER A 94 -14.96 1.35 -9.42
C SER A 94 -14.41 0.24 -10.31
N LYS A 95 -13.22 -0.31 -9.97
CA LYS A 95 -12.51 -1.33 -10.75
C LYS A 95 -12.58 -2.74 -10.14
N MET A 96 -13.21 -2.91 -8.97
CA MET A 96 -13.31 -4.22 -8.30
C MET A 96 -13.92 -5.34 -9.17
N GLY A 97 -14.77 -4.97 -10.14
CA GLY A 97 -15.33 -5.90 -11.10
C GLY A 97 -14.27 -6.69 -11.89
N LEU A 98 -13.09 -6.10 -12.13
CA LEU A 98 -11.98 -6.76 -12.83
C LEU A 98 -11.48 -7.98 -12.04
N SER A 99 -11.23 -7.80 -10.74
CA SER A 99 -10.85 -8.88 -9.82
C SER A 99 -11.96 -9.92 -9.67
N ALA A 100 -13.22 -9.46 -9.57
CA ALA A 100 -14.37 -10.33 -9.34
C ALA A 100 -14.64 -11.33 -10.48
N ARG A 101 -14.20 -11.06 -11.70
CA ARG A 101 -14.36 -11.99 -12.83
C ARG A 101 -13.56 -13.28 -12.68
N ASN A 102 -12.36 -13.20 -12.11
CA ASN A 102 -11.39 -14.29 -12.18
C ASN A 102 -11.07 -14.93 -10.81
N TYR A 103 -11.53 -14.33 -9.69
CA TYR A 103 -11.09 -14.77 -8.36
C TYR A 103 -11.45 -16.21 -7.98
N LEU A 104 -12.62 -16.70 -8.42
CA LEU A 104 -13.03 -18.09 -8.13
C LEU A 104 -12.11 -19.10 -8.82
N GLY A 105 -11.76 -18.83 -10.09
CA GLY A 105 -10.79 -19.65 -10.82
C GLY A 105 -9.42 -19.63 -10.17
N PHE A 106 -8.95 -18.44 -9.78
CA PHE A 106 -7.70 -18.27 -9.04
C PHE A 106 -7.65 -19.12 -7.75
N TYR A 107 -8.67 -19.06 -6.91
CA TYR A 107 -8.70 -19.85 -5.67
C TYR A 107 -8.90 -21.36 -5.93
N ALA A 108 -9.64 -21.74 -6.97
CA ALA A 108 -9.77 -23.14 -7.36
C ALA A 108 -8.42 -23.74 -7.78
N GLU A 109 -7.64 -23.01 -8.59
CA GLU A 109 -6.29 -23.40 -8.98
C GLU A 109 -5.38 -23.54 -7.76
N LEU A 110 -5.30 -22.49 -6.93
CA LEU A 110 -4.48 -22.50 -5.72
C LEU A 110 -4.78 -23.68 -4.79
N LYS A 111 -6.06 -23.99 -4.60
CA LYS A 111 -6.52 -25.12 -3.78
C LYS A 111 -6.13 -26.46 -4.39
N SER A 112 -6.36 -26.63 -5.69
CA SER A 112 -6.04 -27.88 -6.39
C SER A 112 -4.54 -28.19 -6.43
N SER A 113 -3.71 -27.14 -6.41
CA SER A 113 -2.25 -27.23 -6.46
C SER A 113 -1.57 -27.11 -5.08
N ASN A 114 -2.33 -27.06 -3.99
CA ASN A 114 -1.82 -26.91 -2.62
C ASN A 114 -0.87 -25.70 -2.43
N LEU A 115 -1.23 -24.56 -3.02
CA LEU A 115 -0.43 -23.33 -3.03
C LEU A 115 -0.81 -22.33 -1.92
N LEU A 116 -1.79 -22.70 -1.09
CA LEU A 116 -2.23 -21.95 0.09
C LEU A 116 -1.54 -22.48 1.35
N LEU A 117 -1.35 -21.61 2.34
CA LEU A 117 -1.02 -22.01 3.70
C LEU A 117 -2.21 -22.74 4.32
N ASP A 118 -1.95 -23.71 5.21
CA ASP A 118 -3.01 -24.45 5.93
C ASP A 118 -3.95 -23.53 6.73
N SER A 119 -3.47 -22.36 7.13
CA SER A 119 -4.23 -21.34 7.87
C SER A 119 -5.03 -20.39 6.97
N ALA A 120 -4.90 -20.50 5.65
CA ALA A 120 -5.58 -19.60 4.70
C ALA A 120 -7.09 -19.91 4.66
N ALA A 121 -7.90 -18.89 4.94
CA ALA A 121 -9.35 -18.99 4.80
C ALA A 121 -9.75 -18.87 3.33
N LEU A 122 -10.55 -19.82 2.82
CA LEU A 122 -11.05 -19.82 1.45
C LEU A 122 -12.27 -18.90 1.24
N PRO A 123 -12.54 -18.44 0.00
CA PRO A 123 -13.62 -17.51 -0.28
C PRO A 123 -15.02 -17.97 0.13
N GLU A 124 -15.30 -19.26 0.15
CA GLU A 124 -16.60 -19.82 0.58
C GLU A 124 -16.89 -19.53 2.06
N GLY A 125 -15.85 -19.30 2.86
CA GLY A 125 -15.97 -18.91 4.27
C GLY A 125 -15.91 -17.40 4.50
N TRP A 126 -15.81 -16.57 3.45
CA TRP A 126 -15.69 -15.14 3.60
C TRP A 126 -17.05 -14.46 3.72
N ASN A 127 -17.16 -13.50 4.64
CA ASN A 127 -18.30 -12.59 4.67
C ASN A 127 -18.16 -11.51 3.58
N LYS A 128 -19.24 -10.75 3.36
CA LYS A 128 -19.28 -9.66 2.37
C LYS A 128 -18.14 -8.65 2.53
N LYS A 129 -17.81 -8.26 3.76
CA LYS A 129 -16.74 -7.29 4.03
C LYS A 129 -15.40 -7.81 3.51
N LYS A 130 -15.03 -9.04 3.88
CA LYS A 130 -13.76 -9.65 3.47
C LYS A 130 -13.67 -9.85 1.96
N LEU A 131 -14.77 -10.21 1.31
CA LEU A 131 -14.81 -10.34 -0.16
C LEU A 131 -14.58 -8.98 -0.85
N LEU A 132 -15.22 -7.92 -0.36
CA LEU A 132 -14.99 -6.56 -0.88
C LEU A 132 -13.53 -6.14 -0.65
N ASP A 133 -12.99 -6.38 0.54
CA ASP A 133 -11.60 -6.05 0.89
C ASP A 133 -10.59 -6.83 0.01
N PHE A 134 -10.91 -8.07 -0.40
CA PHE A 134 -10.10 -8.85 -1.35
C PHE A 134 -10.03 -8.18 -2.72
N HIS A 135 -11.19 -7.94 -3.34
CA HIS A 135 -11.25 -7.36 -4.67
C HIS A 135 -10.64 -5.96 -4.72
N HIS A 136 -10.89 -5.17 -3.68
CA HIS A 136 -10.29 -3.86 -3.51
C HIS A 136 -8.77 -3.93 -3.52
N SER A 137 -8.19 -4.72 -2.61
CA SER A 137 -6.73 -4.81 -2.51
C SER A 137 -6.10 -5.38 -3.78
N ALA A 138 -6.75 -6.36 -4.43
CA ALA A 138 -6.25 -6.93 -5.69
C ALA A 138 -6.10 -5.86 -6.78
N VAL A 139 -7.06 -4.93 -6.88
CA VAL A 139 -7.00 -3.80 -7.81
C VAL A 139 -5.88 -2.82 -7.43
N GLU A 140 -5.65 -2.58 -6.13
CA GLU A 140 -4.57 -1.71 -5.69
C GLU A 140 -3.18 -2.28 -5.98
N TYR A 141 -2.99 -3.58 -5.76
CA TYR A 141 -1.76 -4.26 -6.15
C TYR A 141 -1.57 -4.26 -7.67
N ALA A 142 -2.64 -4.42 -8.45
CA ALA A 142 -2.56 -4.29 -9.90
C ALA A 142 -2.14 -2.87 -10.33
N LEU A 143 -2.67 -1.82 -9.67
CA LEU A 143 -2.23 -0.45 -9.91
C LEU A 143 -0.76 -0.24 -9.57
N ASP A 144 -0.27 -0.81 -8.46
CA ASP A 144 1.15 -0.76 -8.11
C ASP A 144 2.02 -1.49 -9.15
N ILE A 145 1.55 -2.60 -9.75
CA ILE A 145 2.24 -3.29 -10.85
C ILE A 145 2.33 -2.40 -12.08
N ILE A 146 1.23 -1.76 -12.49
CA ILE A 146 1.23 -0.82 -13.63
C ILE A 146 2.26 0.28 -13.41
N ILE A 147 2.28 0.85 -12.21
CA ILE A 147 3.24 1.90 -11.85
C ILE A 147 4.68 1.36 -11.91
N ALA A 148 4.92 0.17 -11.38
CA ALA A 148 6.23 -0.45 -11.38
C ALA A 148 6.75 -0.76 -12.80
N ASP A 149 5.90 -1.28 -13.68
CA ASP A 149 6.29 -1.70 -15.03
C ASP A 149 6.43 -0.51 -16.00
N HIS A 150 5.61 0.54 -15.84
CA HIS A 150 5.56 1.65 -16.80
C HIS A 150 6.27 2.92 -16.34
N PHE A 151 6.33 3.18 -15.03
CA PHE A 151 6.71 4.50 -14.51
C PHE A 151 7.85 4.47 -13.49
N SER A 152 8.15 3.32 -12.88
CA SER A 152 9.28 3.19 -11.97
C SER A 152 10.60 3.01 -12.72
N SER A 153 11.64 3.74 -12.30
CA SER A 153 12.97 3.58 -12.87
C SER A 153 13.70 2.40 -12.24
N ILE A 154 14.51 1.68 -13.02
CA ILE A 154 15.38 0.62 -12.51
C ILE A 154 16.30 1.15 -11.38
N SER A 155 16.75 2.41 -11.49
CA SER A 155 17.55 3.06 -10.46
C SER A 155 16.80 3.26 -9.14
N HIS A 156 15.51 3.60 -9.17
CA HIS A 156 14.71 3.74 -7.95
C HIS A 156 14.54 2.39 -7.25
N PHE A 157 14.24 1.35 -8.01
CA PHE A 157 14.12 0.00 -7.47
C PHE A 157 15.44 -0.48 -6.84
N LYS A 158 16.57 -0.28 -7.53
CA LYS A 158 17.89 -0.63 -6.96
C LYS A 158 18.21 0.14 -5.69
N ALA A 159 17.97 1.45 -5.67
CA ALA A 159 18.18 2.26 -4.47
C ALA A 159 17.34 1.76 -3.28
N LEU A 160 16.09 1.38 -3.54
CA LEU A 160 15.20 0.76 -2.56
C LEU A 160 15.77 -0.57 -2.07
N GLN A 161 16.11 -1.47 -2.99
CA GLN A 161 16.62 -2.79 -2.64
C GLN A 161 17.95 -2.69 -1.86
N ASP A 162 18.88 -1.83 -2.29
CA ASP A 162 20.18 -1.63 -1.65
C ASP A 162 20.01 -1.11 -0.21
N PHE A 163 19.19 -0.07 -0.02
CA PHE A 163 18.92 0.47 1.32
C PHE A 163 18.31 -0.60 2.26
N PHE A 164 17.32 -1.36 1.77
CA PHE A 164 16.62 -2.35 2.58
C PHE A 164 17.36 -3.68 2.75
N SER A 165 18.38 -3.95 1.92
CA SER A 165 19.21 -5.16 1.98
C SER A 165 20.55 -4.95 2.69
N VAL A 166 20.99 -3.69 2.83
CA VAL A 166 22.29 -3.36 3.46
C VAL A 166 22.11 -2.61 4.77
N GLU A 167 21.28 -1.57 4.80
CA GLU A 167 21.22 -0.65 5.95
C GLU A 167 20.18 -1.09 6.99
N VAL A 168 18.96 -1.42 6.54
CA VAL A 168 17.86 -1.80 7.43
C VAL A 168 18.00 -3.16 8.13
N PRO A 169 18.59 -4.23 7.54
CA PRO A 169 18.71 -5.51 8.22
C PRO A 169 19.54 -5.47 9.51
N LEU A 170 20.38 -4.44 9.66
CA LEU A 170 21.25 -4.29 10.83
C LEU A 170 20.52 -3.66 12.03
N ASP A 171 19.33 -3.08 11.83
CA ASP A 171 18.65 -2.27 12.84
C ASP A 171 17.11 -2.26 12.70
N ASP A 172 16.52 -3.32 12.14
CA ASP A 172 15.10 -3.40 11.79
C ASP A 172 14.18 -3.22 13.01
N GLU A 173 14.51 -3.85 14.14
CA GLU A 173 13.81 -3.68 15.41
C GLU A 173 13.85 -2.24 15.91
N LYS A 174 15.02 -1.60 15.86
CA LYS A 174 15.16 -0.20 16.28
C LYS A 174 14.38 0.71 15.35
N GLN A 175 14.39 0.46 14.04
CA GLN A 175 13.60 1.22 13.09
C GLN A 175 12.10 1.07 13.37
N PHE A 176 11.62 -0.15 13.58
CA PHE A 176 10.23 -0.39 13.96
C PHE A 176 9.86 0.34 15.25
N HIS A 177 10.68 0.24 16.30
CA HIS A 177 10.47 0.92 17.57
C HIS A 177 10.52 2.45 17.43
N THR A 178 11.38 2.99 16.56
CA THR A 178 11.45 4.43 16.27
C THR A 178 10.15 4.90 15.64
N LEU A 179 9.66 4.21 14.59
CA LEU A 179 8.40 4.55 13.94
C LEU A 179 7.21 4.47 14.92
N LEU A 180 7.17 3.42 15.75
CA LEU A 180 6.12 3.24 16.76
C LEU A 180 6.17 4.31 17.84
N ALA A 181 7.36 4.66 18.34
CA ALA A 181 7.53 5.72 19.34
C ALA A 181 7.05 7.06 18.77
N THR A 182 7.46 7.38 17.55
CA THR A 182 7.02 8.60 16.89
C THR A 182 5.51 8.64 16.75
N LEU A 183 4.87 7.57 16.28
CA LEU A 183 3.41 7.51 16.22
C LEU A 183 2.74 7.65 17.59
N THR A 184 3.33 7.05 18.63
CA THR A 184 2.84 7.16 20.02
C THR A 184 2.85 8.61 20.49
N ASP A 185 3.92 9.35 20.18
CA ASP A 185 4.03 10.79 20.46
C ASP A 185 2.99 11.60 19.70
N MET A 186 2.56 11.14 18.52
CA MET A 186 1.45 11.74 17.75
C MET A 186 0.06 11.38 18.31
N GLY A 187 -0.04 10.54 19.35
CA GLY A 187 -1.30 10.06 19.90
C GLY A 187 -2.03 9.10 18.97
N PHE A 188 -1.29 8.25 18.23
CA PHE A 188 -1.91 7.30 17.31
C PHE A 188 -2.81 6.29 18.01
N ASN A 189 -3.84 5.84 17.29
CA ASN A 189 -4.73 4.78 17.72
C ASN A 189 -4.97 3.82 16.54
N SER A 190 -5.04 2.52 16.84
CA SER A 190 -5.28 1.44 15.87
C SER A 190 -6.15 0.36 16.52
N ASP A 191 -6.96 -0.33 15.70
CA ASP A 191 -7.78 -1.47 16.13
C ASP A 191 -6.99 -2.80 16.17
N ARG A 192 -5.72 -2.77 15.78
CA ARG A 192 -4.77 -3.90 15.76
C ARG A 192 -3.76 -3.84 16.91
N ASP A 193 -3.10 -4.96 17.16
CA ASP A 193 -2.08 -5.10 18.20
C ASP A 193 -0.64 -5.05 17.64
N PHE A 194 0.31 -4.98 18.56
CA PHE A 194 1.75 -4.94 18.27
C PHE A 194 2.24 -6.11 17.40
N LYS A 195 1.68 -7.30 17.57
CA LYS A 195 2.08 -8.49 16.82
C LYS A 195 1.71 -8.34 15.35
N ILE A 196 0.53 -7.80 15.07
CA ILE A 196 0.06 -7.51 13.70
C ILE A 196 0.90 -6.41 13.05
N TRP A 197 1.22 -5.34 13.77
CA TRP A 197 2.05 -4.25 13.24
C TRP A 197 3.45 -4.72 12.88
N ARG A 198 4.11 -5.44 13.79
CA ARG A 198 5.45 -6.00 13.57
C ARG A 198 5.45 -6.96 12.38
N LYS A 199 4.42 -7.79 12.27
CA LYS A 199 4.24 -8.66 11.10
C LYS A 199 4.11 -7.83 9.81
N SER A 200 3.24 -6.84 9.77
CA SER A 200 3.03 -5.99 8.58
C SER A 200 4.31 -5.25 8.15
N PHE A 201 5.08 -4.77 9.12
CA PHE A 201 6.40 -4.18 8.91
C PHE A 201 7.36 -5.17 8.24
N GLN A 202 7.51 -6.37 8.82
CA GLN A 202 8.38 -7.41 8.26
C GLN A 202 7.92 -7.85 6.87
N GLU A 203 6.61 -7.98 6.66
CA GLU A 203 6.05 -8.37 5.36
C GLU A 203 6.40 -7.35 4.27
N THR A 204 6.35 -6.06 4.61
CA THR A 204 6.75 -4.96 3.73
C THR A 204 8.25 -5.04 3.39
N LEU A 205 9.09 -5.23 4.40
CA LEU A 205 10.55 -5.34 4.22
C LEU A 205 10.93 -6.53 3.33
N ASP A 206 10.39 -7.70 3.64
CA ASP A 206 10.64 -8.92 2.89
C ASP A 206 10.19 -8.80 1.43
N ALA A 207 9.04 -8.15 1.17
CA ALA A 207 8.55 -7.96 -0.19
C ALA A 207 9.54 -7.14 -1.04
N VAL A 208 10.17 -6.12 -0.44
CA VAL A 208 11.23 -5.33 -1.10
C VAL A 208 12.51 -6.15 -1.28
N ARG A 209 12.95 -6.86 -0.25
CA ARG A 209 14.22 -7.62 -0.25
C ARG A 209 14.22 -8.79 -1.23
N LEU A 210 13.08 -9.49 -1.33
CA LEU A 210 12.94 -10.71 -2.13
C LEU A 210 12.55 -10.43 -3.58
N ALA A 211 12.14 -9.21 -3.91
CA ALA A 211 11.77 -8.85 -5.27
C ALA A 211 12.98 -8.86 -6.22
N ASP A 212 12.84 -9.46 -7.40
CA ASP A 212 13.84 -9.39 -8.47
C ASP A 212 13.64 -8.12 -9.33
N ARG A 213 12.40 -7.62 -9.38
CA ARG A 213 12.00 -6.37 -10.05
C ARG A 213 10.95 -5.64 -9.23
N ALA A 214 10.79 -4.34 -9.48
CA ALA A 214 9.82 -3.50 -8.77
C ALA A 214 8.39 -4.09 -8.75
N ALA A 215 7.92 -4.62 -9.88
CA ALA A 215 6.58 -5.20 -9.99
C ALA A 215 6.38 -6.47 -9.15
N ASP A 216 7.45 -7.08 -8.63
CA ASP A 216 7.33 -8.23 -7.74
C ASP A 216 6.91 -7.83 -6.33
N ILE A 217 7.25 -6.62 -5.87
CA ILE A 217 6.90 -6.10 -4.54
C ILE A 217 5.38 -6.23 -4.27
N PRO A 218 4.48 -5.69 -5.12
CA PRO A 218 3.04 -5.85 -4.92
C PRO A 218 2.57 -7.31 -5.03
N ILE A 219 3.25 -8.15 -5.80
CA ILE A 219 2.92 -9.59 -5.91
C ILE A 219 3.25 -10.32 -4.61
N TYR A 220 4.42 -10.05 -4.02
CA TYR A 220 4.80 -10.56 -2.70
C TYR A 220 3.82 -10.09 -1.62
N GLY A 221 3.47 -8.80 -1.62
CA GLY A 221 2.48 -8.22 -0.70
C GLY A 221 1.13 -8.93 -0.79
N PHE A 222 0.59 -9.08 -2.00
CA PHE A 222 -0.67 -9.78 -2.26
C PHE A 222 -0.62 -11.25 -1.80
N ALA A 223 0.44 -11.98 -2.17
CA ALA A 223 0.58 -13.39 -1.82
C ALA A 223 0.61 -13.60 -0.30
N LYS A 224 1.34 -12.77 0.44
CA LYS A 224 1.40 -12.82 1.91
C LYS A 224 0.06 -12.47 2.54
N LYS A 225 -0.58 -11.37 2.11
CA LYS A 225 -1.87 -10.89 2.63
C LYS A 225 -2.96 -11.94 2.52
N TYR A 226 -2.94 -12.73 1.44
CA TYR A 226 -3.95 -13.76 1.17
C TYR A 226 -3.50 -15.20 1.45
N GLY A 227 -2.37 -15.36 2.14
CA GLY A 227 -1.96 -16.64 2.72
C GLY A 227 -1.49 -17.67 1.70
N LEU A 228 -0.78 -17.25 0.66
CA LEU A 228 -0.10 -18.15 -0.26
C LEU A 228 1.22 -18.65 0.37
N ASN A 229 1.65 -19.87 0.00
CA ASN A 229 2.82 -20.52 0.61
C ASN A 229 4.19 -20.01 0.13
N MET A 230 4.22 -18.88 -0.59
CA MET A 230 5.42 -18.18 -1.07
C MET A 230 6.38 -19.00 -1.97
N THR A 231 5.94 -20.16 -2.47
CA THR A 231 6.66 -20.93 -3.49
C THR A 231 6.67 -20.19 -4.83
N HIS A 232 7.61 -20.54 -5.73
CA HIS A 232 7.66 -19.99 -7.08
C HIS A 232 6.31 -20.16 -7.82
N ASP A 233 5.67 -21.31 -7.67
CA ASP A 233 4.38 -21.61 -8.31
C ASP A 233 3.25 -20.75 -7.73
N ALA A 234 3.22 -20.57 -6.40
CA ALA A 234 2.23 -19.70 -5.75
C ALA A 234 2.39 -18.23 -6.19
N LEU A 235 3.63 -17.73 -6.26
CA LEU A 235 3.93 -16.38 -6.75
C LEU A 235 3.61 -16.23 -8.23
N THR A 236 3.83 -17.28 -9.04
CA THR A 236 3.43 -17.30 -10.45
C THR A 236 1.92 -17.21 -10.59
N GLN A 237 1.16 -17.89 -9.74
CA GLN A 237 -0.30 -17.80 -9.76
C GLN A 237 -0.82 -16.45 -9.27
N ALA A 238 -0.24 -15.90 -8.21
CA ALA A 238 -0.54 -14.53 -7.78
C ALA A 238 -0.27 -13.51 -8.91
N ARG A 239 0.88 -13.65 -9.58
CA ARG A 239 1.26 -12.83 -10.73
C ARG A 239 0.22 -12.94 -11.84
N ARG A 240 -0.12 -14.16 -12.29
CA ARG A 240 -1.12 -14.36 -13.36
C ARG A 240 -2.46 -13.72 -13.02
N PHE A 241 -2.93 -13.90 -11.79
CA PHE A 241 -4.16 -13.29 -11.34
C PHE A 241 -4.12 -11.76 -11.37
N LEU A 242 -3.07 -11.15 -10.80
CA LEU A 242 -2.93 -9.69 -10.79
C LEU A 242 -2.72 -9.12 -12.19
N TYR A 243 -1.93 -9.76 -13.05
CA TYR A 243 -1.75 -9.32 -14.44
C TYR A 243 -3.04 -9.43 -15.25
N SER A 244 -3.93 -10.38 -14.95
CA SER A 244 -5.27 -10.39 -15.57
C SER A 244 -6.12 -9.16 -15.22
N ILE A 245 -5.81 -8.46 -14.13
CA ILE A 245 -6.43 -7.17 -13.78
C ILE A 245 -5.68 -6.03 -14.47
N VAL A 246 -4.33 -6.08 -14.48
CA VAL A 246 -3.45 -5.10 -15.14
C VAL A 246 -3.79 -4.95 -16.62
N ASP A 247 -3.94 -6.08 -17.33
CA ASP A 247 -4.20 -6.11 -18.77
C ASP A 247 -5.53 -5.44 -19.16
N ASP A 248 -6.46 -5.30 -18.20
CA ASP A 248 -7.77 -4.66 -18.37
C ASP A 248 -7.80 -3.19 -17.92
N ILE A 249 -6.66 -2.63 -17.46
CA ILE A 249 -6.53 -1.24 -17.05
C ILE A 249 -5.60 -0.52 -18.03
N ASP A 250 -6.09 0.54 -18.66
CA ASP A 250 -5.26 1.39 -19.52
C ASP A 250 -4.15 2.07 -18.69
N PRO A 251 -2.86 1.87 -19.00
CA PRO A 251 -1.77 2.54 -18.31
C PRO A 251 -1.88 4.07 -18.31
N GLN A 252 -2.47 4.67 -19.36
CA GLN A 252 -2.72 6.10 -19.40
C GLN A 252 -3.77 6.53 -18.36
N GLU A 253 -4.79 5.71 -18.12
CA GLU A 253 -5.78 5.96 -17.05
C GLU A 253 -5.08 5.97 -15.68
N ALA A 254 -4.22 4.98 -15.42
CA ALA A 254 -3.44 4.91 -14.18
C ALA A 254 -2.50 6.12 -14.01
N PHE A 255 -1.86 6.56 -15.09
CA PHE A 255 -1.02 7.75 -15.10
C PHE A 255 -1.82 9.02 -14.76
N GLU A 256 -2.98 9.21 -15.39
CA GLU A 256 -3.84 10.37 -15.13
C GLU A 256 -4.37 10.39 -13.68
N LEU A 257 -4.69 9.23 -13.12
CA LEU A 257 -5.02 9.08 -11.71
C LEU A 257 -3.85 9.54 -10.82
N CYS A 258 -2.64 9.04 -11.07
CA CYS A 258 -1.44 9.40 -10.29
C CYS A 258 -1.12 10.89 -10.40
N ARG A 259 -1.22 11.47 -11.61
CA ARG A 259 -1.02 12.89 -11.87
C ARG A 259 -2.07 13.76 -11.15
N SER A 260 -3.32 13.30 -11.12
CA SER A 260 -4.38 13.99 -10.39
C SER A 260 -4.12 13.97 -8.88
N ILE A 261 -3.79 12.80 -8.32
CA ILE A 261 -3.43 12.65 -6.89
C ILE A 261 -2.24 13.54 -6.53
N SER A 262 -1.19 13.59 -7.36
CA SER A 262 -0.01 14.40 -7.09
C SER A 262 -0.29 15.91 -7.06
N GLN A 263 -1.24 16.38 -7.89
CA GLN A 263 -1.73 17.77 -7.82
C GLN A 263 -2.49 18.06 -6.52
N HIS A 264 -3.26 17.10 -6.01
CA HIS A 264 -3.92 17.23 -4.71
C HIS A 264 -2.91 17.27 -3.57
N ILE A 265 -1.86 16.44 -3.62
CA ILE A 265 -0.76 16.47 -2.64
C ILE A 265 -0.13 17.87 -2.62
N ARG A 266 0.32 18.39 -3.78
CA ARG A 266 0.98 19.70 -3.88
C ARG A 266 0.11 20.86 -3.37
N ARG A 267 -1.21 20.79 -3.54
CA ARG A 267 -2.12 21.86 -3.07
C ARG A 267 -2.35 21.83 -1.56
N ASN A 268 -2.06 20.72 -0.90
CA ASN A 268 -2.43 20.48 0.50
C ASN A 268 -1.22 20.25 1.42
N LEU A 269 0.00 20.25 0.91
CA LEU A 269 1.24 20.23 1.69
C LEU A 269 1.88 21.62 1.72
#